data_AF-A0A381MZU8-F1
#
_entry.id   AF-A0A381MZU8-F1
#
_cell.length_a   1.000
_cell.length_b   1.000
_cell.length_c   1.000
_cell.angle_alpha   90.00
_cell.angle_beta   90.00
_cell.angle_gamma   90.00
#
_symmetry.space_group_name_H-M   'P 1'
#
loop_
_entity.id
_entity.type
_entity.pdbx_description
1 polymer ?
#
loop_
_entity_poly.entity_id
_entity_poly.type
_entity_poly.pdbx_seq_one_letter_code
_entity_poly.pdbx_strand_id
1 'polypeptide(L)'
;MPLRRAFSLVALTAAAMVLAAGPWAATFSRGATSGTQMPTDPAEAMTVFEGDVEKWANGPVSYLFLREELEGWEELETDEERRGFIRWFWDRRDDDLRDNQHPFREGFYTRVASANQRFSGFPRGWKSDRGRVWIILGRPDNLRTDFATELEIWTYRTYGGILRSSSEMSEMQVSFIRVRVSTRKIHGGIGPGAWPAYLLRAFDIVNHALIENPSLKRGQ
;
A
#
# COMPACT_ATOMS: atom_id res chain seq x y z
N MET A 1 57.70 -6.61 71.84
CA MET A 1 57.27 -6.68 70.42
C MET A 1 55.81 -6.30 70.33
N PRO A 2 55.46 -5.08 69.85
CA PRO A 2 54.07 -4.65 69.69
C PRO A 2 53.67 -4.29 68.24
N LEU A 3 52.35 -4.34 68.02
CA LEU A 3 51.46 -3.79 66.96
C LEU A 3 52.01 -2.79 65.91
N ARG A 4 51.48 -2.87 64.66
CA ARG A 4 50.51 -1.91 64.07
C ARG A 4 50.06 -2.27 62.63
N ARG A 5 48.87 -1.78 62.28
CA ARG A 5 48.06 -1.91 61.03
C ARG A 5 48.61 -1.07 59.86
N ALA A 6 48.23 -1.40 58.59
CA ALA A 6 47.45 -0.54 57.66
C ALA A 6 47.54 -0.95 56.17
N PHE A 7 46.47 -0.62 55.43
CA PHE A 7 46.13 -0.85 54.02
C PHE A 7 46.95 -0.07 52.98
N SER A 8 47.07 -0.57 51.73
CA SER A 8 46.43 0.01 50.51
C SER A 8 46.96 -0.57 49.19
N LEU A 9 46.06 -0.65 48.20
CA LEU A 9 46.22 -1.07 46.80
C LEU A 9 47.19 -0.19 45.99
N VAL A 10 47.89 -0.81 45.02
CA VAL A 10 48.17 -0.22 43.69
C VAL A 10 48.15 -1.35 42.65
N ALA A 11 47.34 -1.18 41.61
CA ALA A 11 47.30 -2.00 40.41
C ALA A 11 48.29 -1.49 39.36
N LEU A 12 48.88 -2.36 38.52
CA LEU A 12 49.26 -2.04 37.14
C LEU A 12 49.71 -3.30 36.35
N THR A 13 48.98 -3.55 35.27
CA THR A 13 49.38 -3.97 33.91
C THR A 13 50.07 -5.32 33.65
N ALA A 14 49.44 -6.11 32.77
CA ALA A 14 50.03 -6.45 31.47
C ALA A 14 48.93 -6.77 30.44
N ALA A 15 49.03 -6.14 29.28
CA ALA A 15 48.15 -6.31 28.12
C ALA A 15 48.59 -7.50 27.25
N ALA A 16 47.65 -8.13 26.56
CA ALA A 16 47.92 -8.87 25.33
C ALA A 16 46.72 -8.72 24.37
N MET A 17 46.90 -7.86 23.36
CA MET A 17 46.10 -7.82 22.14
C MET A 17 46.65 -8.87 21.16
N VAL A 18 45.76 -9.68 20.57
CA VAL A 18 45.98 -10.38 19.31
C VAL A 18 44.81 -10.07 18.37
N LEU A 19 45.16 -9.95 17.09
CA LEU A 19 44.56 -9.15 16.04
C LEU A 19 43.45 -9.85 15.22
N ALA A 20 42.61 -9.00 14.62
CA ALA A 20 42.00 -9.09 13.28
C ALA A 20 40.77 -9.99 13.05
N ALA A 21 39.58 -9.37 13.16
CA ALA A 21 38.57 -9.36 12.09
C ALA A 21 37.79 -8.03 12.18
N GLY A 22 37.63 -7.35 11.04
CA GLY A 22 37.21 -5.94 10.94
C GLY A 22 35.78 -5.60 11.38
N PRO A 23 35.45 -4.30 11.45
CA PRO A 23 34.24 -3.78 12.09
C PRO A 23 33.00 -3.97 11.21
N TRP A 24 31.94 -4.48 11.85
CA TRP A 24 30.55 -4.46 11.43
C TRP A 24 30.22 -5.25 10.16
N ALA A 25 30.12 -6.56 10.31
CA ALA A 25 28.97 -7.25 9.74
C ALA A 25 27.71 -6.56 10.29
N ALA A 26 27.17 -5.63 9.51
CA ALA A 26 25.83 -5.12 9.74
C ALA A 26 24.88 -6.30 9.52
N THR A 27 24.60 -7.02 10.60
CA THR A 27 23.40 -7.84 10.71
C THR A 27 22.25 -6.86 10.53
N PHE A 28 21.73 -6.74 9.31
CA PHE A 28 20.46 -6.08 9.09
C PHE A 28 19.42 -6.95 9.81
N SER A 29 19.10 -6.58 11.04
CA SER A 29 17.84 -6.91 11.68
C SER A 29 16.74 -6.26 10.82
N ARG A 30 16.37 -6.94 9.73
CA ARG A 30 15.24 -6.57 8.88
C ARG A 30 13.99 -7.04 9.63
N GLY A 31 13.46 -6.18 10.49
CA GLY A 31 12.29 -6.56 11.29
C GLY A 31 12.02 -5.62 12.46
N ALA A 32 11.81 -4.33 12.17
CA ALA A 32 11.03 -3.43 13.01
C ALA A 32 10.92 -2.08 12.29
N THR A 33 10.07 -1.99 11.27
CA THR A 33 9.53 -0.69 10.87
C THR A 33 8.77 -0.15 12.08
N SER A 34 9.35 0.81 12.78
CA SER A 34 8.68 1.53 13.87
C SER A 34 7.30 1.96 13.38
N GLY A 35 6.26 1.65 14.16
CA GLY A 35 4.83 1.73 13.79
C GLY A 35 4.27 3.13 13.48
N THR A 36 5.07 4.03 12.90
CA THR A 36 4.71 5.40 12.55
C THR A 36 4.95 5.71 11.08
N GLN A 37 5.64 4.89 10.28
CA GLN A 37 5.87 5.17 8.86
C GLN A 37 5.32 4.04 7.97
N MET A 38 4.48 4.41 6.99
CA MET A 38 3.96 3.48 6.00
C MET A 38 5.09 3.06 5.04
N PRO A 39 5.09 1.80 4.55
CA PRO A 39 6.12 1.32 3.66
C PRO A 39 6.07 2.09 2.34
N THR A 40 7.21 2.64 1.93
CA THR A 40 7.38 3.42 0.69
C THR A 40 8.20 2.69 -0.37
N ASP A 41 8.76 1.53 -0.01
CA ASP A 41 9.35 0.58 -0.96
C ASP A 41 8.30 -0.48 -1.35
N PRO A 42 8.21 -0.89 -2.64
CA PRO A 42 7.23 -1.87 -3.08
C PRO A 42 7.38 -3.25 -2.41
N ALA A 43 8.60 -3.76 -2.27
CA ALA A 43 8.84 -5.08 -1.67
C ALA A 43 8.55 -5.06 -0.16
N GLU A 44 8.90 -3.97 0.52
CA GLU A 44 8.51 -3.73 1.90
C GLU A 44 6.98 -3.65 2.04
N ALA A 45 6.30 -2.93 1.16
CA ALA A 45 4.84 -2.79 1.21
C ALA A 45 4.15 -4.15 1.05
N MET A 46 4.60 -4.96 0.09
CA MET A 46 4.10 -6.32 -0.09
C MET A 46 4.33 -7.16 1.17
N THR A 47 5.54 -7.16 1.72
CA THR A 47 5.89 -7.90 2.95
C THR A 47 5.01 -7.49 4.13
N VAL A 48 4.81 -6.18 4.33
CA VAL A 48 4.04 -5.63 5.44
C VAL A 48 2.55 -5.96 5.32
N PHE A 49 1.96 -5.81 4.13
CA PHE A 49 0.52 -5.98 3.96
C PHE A 49 0.08 -7.42 3.71
N GLU A 50 0.96 -8.30 3.25
CA GLU A 50 0.65 -9.74 3.09
C GLU A 50 1.23 -10.62 4.21
N GLY A 51 2.09 -10.09 5.07
CA GLY A 51 2.70 -10.88 6.15
C GLY A 51 1.71 -11.37 7.21
N ASP A 52 0.53 -10.74 7.30
CA ASP A 52 -0.56 -11.13 8.19
C ASP A 52 -1.83 -11.39 7.35
N VAL A 53 -2.14 -12.68 7.16
CA VAL A 53 -3.24 -13.13 6.30
C VAL A 53 -4.60 -12.73 6.86
N GLU A 54 -4.76 -12.62 8.18
CA GLU A 54 -6.03 -12.19 8.79
C GLU A 54 -6.31 -10.72 8.49
N LYS A 55 -5.26 -9.89 8.48
CA LYS A 55 -5.39 -8.44 8.25
C LYS A 55 -5.29 -8.05 6.79
N TRP A 56 -4.94 -8.97 5.89
CA TRP A 56 -4.70 -8.68 4.48
C TRP A 56 -5.86 -7.92 3.83
N ALA A 57 -7.10 -8.41 3.98
CA ALA A 57 -8.29 -7.77 3.41
C ALA A 57 -8.57 -6.37 3.98
N ASN A 58 -8.08 -6.05 5.19
CA ASN A 58 -8.17 -4.72 5.79
C ASN A 58 -7.07 -3.76 5.30
N GLY A 59 -6.15 -4.25 4.46
CA GLY A 59 -5.07 -3.49 3.86
C GLY A 59 -5.49 -2.76 2.57
N PRO A 60 -4.50 -2.28 1.79
CA PRO A 60 -4.75 -1.59 0.52
C PRO A 60 -5.53 -2.44 -0.50
N VAL A 61 -5.40 -3.77 -0.44
CA VAL A 61 -6.06 -4.69 -1.37
C VAL A 61 -7.59 -4.62 -1.28
N SER A 62 -8.14 -4.12 -0.15
CA SER A 62 -9.57 -3.81 0.00
C SER A 62 -10.14 -2.98 -1.17
N TYR A 63 -9.31 -2.18 -1.84
CA TYR A 63 -9.72 -1.37 -2.98
C TYR A 63 -9.96 -2.16 -4.27
N LEU A 64 -9.48 -3.39 -4.35
CA LEU A 64 -9.61 -4.28 -5.50
C LEU A 64 -10.66 -5.39 -5.32
N PHE A 65 -11.15 -5.59 -4.09
CA PHE A 65 -12.16 -6.60 -3.80
C PHE A 65 -13.45 -6.32 -4.58
N LEU A 66 -13.92 -7.33 -5.29
CA LEU A 66 -15.31 -7.39 -5.73
C LEU A 66 -16.20 -7.80 -4.56
N ARG A 67 -17.51 -7.53 -4.68
CA ARG A 67 -18.46 -7.80 -3.61
C ARG A 67 -18.51 -9.30 -3.29
N GLU A 68 -18.55 -10.14 -4.30
CA GLU A 68 -18.61 -11.59 -4.19
C GLU A 68 -17.31 -12.17 -3.60
N GLU A 69 -16.18 -11.51 -3.85
CA GLU A 69 -14.88 -11.88 -3.27
C GLU A 69 -14.82 -11.54 -1.79
N LEU A 70 -15.42 -10.41 -1.38
CA LEU A 70 -15.48 -10.01 0.03
C LEU A 70 -16.39 -10.95 0.82
N GLU A 71 -17.58 -11.25 0.28
CA GLU A 71 -18.51 -12.23 0.86
C GLU A 71 -17.80 -13.59 1.05
N GLY A 72 -17.13 -14.09 0.01
CA GLY A 72 -16.38 -15.35 0.10
C GLY A 72 -15.07 -15.29 0.89
N TRP A 73 -14.59 -14.11 1.30
CA TRP A 73 -13.47 -13.93 2.23
C TRP A 73 -13.94 -13.98 3.69
N GLU A 74 -15.09 -13.38 3.97
CA GLU A 74 -15.70 -13.35 5.31
C GLU A 74 -16.10 -14.74 5.82
N GLU A 75 -16.39 -15.67 4.91
CA GLU A 75 -16.69 -17.08 5.22
C GLU A 75 -15.45 -17.91 5.60
N LEU A 76 -14.22 -17.42 5.38
CA LEU A 76 -13.01 -18.19 5.64
C LEU A 76 -12.69 -18.17 7.13
N GLU A 77 -12.41 -19.33 7.71
CA GLU A 77 -12.15 -19.46 9.15
C GLU A 77 -10.64 -19.63 9.42
N THR A 78 -9.97 -20.41 8.58
CA THR A 78 -8.58 -20.82 8.81
C THR A 78 -7.57 -20.00 8.00
N ASP A 79 -6.34 -19.91 8.51
CA ASP A 79 -5.24 -19.27 7.78
C ASP A 79 -4.91 -19.96 6.46
N GLU A 80 -5.08 -21.28 6.38
CA GLU A 80 -4.79 -22.01 5.14
C GLU A 80 -5.79 -21.68 4.04
N GLU A 81 -7.07 -21.60 4.38
CA GLU A 81 -8.11 -21.13 3.46
C GLU A 81 -7.84 -19.69 3.00
N ARG A 82 -7.44 -18.81 3.92
CA ARG A 82 -7.05 -17.42 3.59
C ARG A 82 -5.85 -17.37 2.66
N ARG A 83 -4.81 -18.18 2.89
CA ARG A 83 -3.66 -18.29 1.98
C ARG A 83 -4.07 -18.79 0.61
N GLY A 84 -4.94 -19.80 0.55
CA GLY A 84 -5.52 -20.30 -0.70
C GLY A 84 -6.31 -19.23 -1.45
N PHE A 85 -7.12 -18.45 -0.74
CA PHE A 85 -7.84 -17.32 -1.30
C PHE A 85 -6.90 -16.25 -1.85
N ILE A 86 -5.86 -15.85 -1.10
CA ILE A 86 -4.90 -14.82 -1.52
C ILE A 86 -4.21 -15.23 -2.83
N ARG A 87 -3.76 -16.49 -2.93
CA ARG A 87 -3.18 -17.03 -4.17
C ARG A 87 -4.17 -16.91 -5.33
N TRP A 88 -5.36 -17.48 -5.16
CA TRP A 88 -6.42 -17.44 -6.16
C TRP A 88 -6.83 -16.00 -6.57
N PHE A 89 -6.86 -15.08 -5.62
CA PHE A 89 -7.21 -13.67 -5.85
C PHE A 89 -6.24 -12.99 -6.81
N TRP A 90 -4.93 -13.25 -6.63
CA TRP A 90 -3.88 -12.73 -7.50
C TRP A 90 -3.84 -13.47 -8.83
N ASP A 91 -3.95 -14.81 -8.84
CA ASP A 91 -3.99 -15.64 -10.06
C ASP A 91 -5.08 -15.18 -11.03
N ARG A 92 -6.24 -14.77 -10.50
CA ARG A 92 -7.37 -14.30 -11.34
C ARG A 92 -7.11 -12.98 -12.06
N ARG A 93 -6.16 -12.19 -11.58
CA ARG A 93 -5.82 -10.85 -12.08
C ARG A 93 -4.50 -10.83 -12.85
N ASP A 94 -3.89 -12.00 -13.02
CA ASP A 94 -2.63 -12.16 -13.73
C ASP A 94 -2.86 -12.80 -15.10
N ASP A 95 -2.18 -12.29 -16.12
CA ASP A 95 -2.25 -12.78 -17.49
C ASP A 95 -1.31 -13.97 -17.72
N ASP A 96 -0.25 -14.11 -16.90
CA ASP A 96 0.71 -15.22 -16.98
C ASP A 96 0.88 -15.97 -15.65
N LEU A 97 0.06 -17.01 -15.46
CA LEU A 97 0.15 -17.94 -14.33
C LEU A 97 1.46 -18.74 -14.27
N ARG A 98 2.33 -18.65 -15.29
CA ARG A 98 3.64 -19.34 -15.31
C ARG A 98 4.74 -18.50 -14.68
N ASP A 99 4.51 -17.19 -14.52
CA ASP A 99 5.40 -16.30 -13.76
C ASP A 99 5.00 -16.28 -12.29
N ASN A 100 5.86 -16.83 -11.44
CA ASN A 100 5.65 -16.84 -9.98
C ASN A 100 5.69 -15.44 -9.35
N GLN A 101 6.13 -14.41 -10.08
CA GLN A 101 6.25 -13.05 -9.56
C GLN A 101 4.92 -12.29 -9.58
N HIS A 102 3.94 -12.72 -10.37
CA HIS A 102 2.66 -12.02 -10.56
C HIS A 102 2.83 -10.53 -10.88
N PRO A 103 3.15 -10.13 -12.13
CA PRO A 103 3.42 -8.75 -12.51
C PRO A 103 2.33 -7.76 -12.07
N PHE A 104 1.06 -8.18 -12.07
CA PHE A 104 -0.04 -7.35 -11.60
C PHE A 104 0.07 -7.03 -10.09
N ARG A 105 0.38 -8.05 -9.28
CA ARG A 105 0.56 -7.92 -7.82
C ARG A 105 1.72 -6.99 -7.49
N GLU A 106 2.85 -7.12 -8.18
CA GLU A 106 3.99 -6.21 -8.00
C GLU A 106 3.65 -4.76 -8.40
N GLY A 107 2.95 -4.60 -9.53
CA GLY A 107 2.46 -3.30 -9.99
C GLY A 107 1.50 -2.67 -8.98
N PHE A 108 0.65 -3.46 -8.33
CA PHE A 108 -0.24 -3.00 -7.28
C PHE A 108 0.54 -2.47 -6.07
N TYR A 109 1.49 -3.23 -5.52
CA TYR A 109 2.28 -2.77 -4.37
C TYR A 109 3.19 -1.59 -4.71
N THR A 110 3.62 -1.47 -5.97
CA THR A 110 4.31 -0.27 -6.47
C THR A 110 3.42 0.97 -6.38
N ARG A 111 2.12 0.86 -6.74
CA ARG A 111 1.16 1.96 -6.58
C ARG A 111 0.89 2.28 -5.10
N VAL A 112 0.80 1.27 -4.24
CA VAL A 112 0.64 1.45 -2.79
C VAL A 112 1.82 2.21 -2.18
N ALA A 113 3.05 1.77 -2.46
CA ALA A 113 4.28 2.41 -2.00
C ALA A 113 4.38 3.86 -2.49
N SER A 114 4.04 4.10 -3.76
CA SER A 114 3.96 5.44 -4.35
C SER A 114 2.94 6.34 -3.65
N ALA A 115 1.75 5.82 -3.34
CA ALA A 115 0.73 6.55 -2.60
C ALA A 115 1.22 6.91 -1.18
N ASN A 116 1.85 5.96 -0.49
CA ASN A 116 2.42 6.14 0.85
C ASN A 116 3.50 7.22 0.89
N GLN A 117 4.32 7.31 -0.17
CA GLN A 117 5.34 8.33 -0.30
C GLN A 117 4.74 9.72 -0.60
N ARG A 118 3.74 9.79 -1.49
CA ARG A 118 3.19 11.05 -2.01
C ARG A 118 2.23 11.75 -1.06
N PHE A 119 1.45 10.98 -0.29
CA PHE A 119 0.31 11.54 0.45
C PHE A 119 0.55 11.50 1.96
N SER A 120 1.21 12.54 2.49
CA SER A 120 1.57 12.66 3.91
C SER A 120 0.48 13.22 4.83
N GLY A 121 -0.67 13.65 4.30
CA GLY A 121 -1.81 14.13 5.09
C GLY A 121 -2.41 13.06 5.99
N PHE A 122 -3.34 13.43 6.88
CA PHE A 122 -4.10 12.45 7.67
C PHE A 122 -5.56 12.36 7.17
N PRO A 123 -6.09 11.16 6.82
CA PRO A 123 -5.39 9.87 6.73
C PRO A 123 -4.28 9.88 5.68
N ARG A 124 -3.22 9.09 5.92
CA ARG A 124 -1.99 9.08 5.10
C ARG A 124 -1.95 7.95 4.08
N GLY A 125 -1.15 8.16 3.04
CA GLY A 125 -0.78 7.17 2.05
C GLY A 125 -1.97 6.56 1.35
N TRP A 126 -1.97 5.23 1.26
CA TRP A 126 -3.06 4.45 0.68
C TRP A 126 -4.42 4.74 1.33
N LYS A 127 -4.47 5.07 2.63
CA LYS A 127 -5.73 5.39 3.35
C LYS A 127 -6.31 6.76 3.00
N SER A 128 -5.56 7.61 2.31
CA SER A 128 -6.04 8.93 1.89
C SER A 128 -6.96 8.83 0.67
N ASP A 129 -7.85 9.79 0.47
CA ASP A 129 -8.73 9.84 -0.70
C ASP A 129 -7.91 9.85 -2.00
N ARG A 130 -6.82 10.64 -2.03
CA ARG A 130 -5.86 10.65 -3.15
C ARG A 130 -5.15 9.32 -3.32
N GLY A 131 -4.80 8.65 -2.22
CA GLY A 131 -4.16 7.33 -2.23
C GLY A 131 -5.06 6.27 -2.85
N ARG A 132 -6.34 6.24 -2.48
CA ARG A 132 -7.32 5.33 -3.07
C ARG A 132 -7.47 5.54 -4.57
N VAL A 133 -7.67 6.79 -5.00
CA VAL A 133 -7.77 7.14 -6.44
C VAL A 133 -6.50 6.73 -7.18
N TRP A 134 -5.32 7.01 -6.62
CA TRP A 134 -4.04 6.67 -7.22
C TRP A 134 -3.81 5.16 -7.34
N ILE A 135 -4.23 4.36 -6.35
CA ILE A 135 -4.05 2.90 -6.37
C ILE A 135 -4.93 2.25 -7.42
N ILE A 136 -6.19 2.70 -7.55
CA ILE A 136 -7.17 2.11 -8.47
C ILE A 136 -6.95 2.62 -9.90
N LEU A 137 -6.85 3.93 -10.09
CA LEU A 137 -6.78 4.55 -11.43
C LEU A 137 -5.36 4.85 -11.91
N GLY A 138 -4.37 4.74 -11.03
CA GLY A 138 -3.00 5.12 -11.34
C GLY A 138 -2.78 6.63 -11.39
N ARG A 139 -1.66 7.00 -12.02
CA ARG A 139 -1.23 8.40 -12.19
C ARG A 139 -2.17 9.11 -13.18
N PRO A 140 -2.68 10.31 -12.87
CA PRO A 140 -3.48 11.08 -13.82
C PRO A 140 -2.65 11.58 -15.00
N ASP A 141 -3.30 11.77 -16.15
CA ASP A 141 -2.71 12.39 -17.35
C ASP A 141 -2.31 13.83 -17.10
N ASN A 142 -3.18 14.58 -16.41
CA ASN A 142 -2.95 15.98 -16.06
C ASN A 142 -3.31 16.21 -14.60
N LEU A 143 -2.49 17.00 -13.91
CA LEU A 143 -2.75 17.49 -12.57
C LEU A 143 -2.63 19.01 -12.61
N ARG A 144 -3.70 19.70 -12.19
CA ARG A 144 -3.71 21.16 -12.04
C ARG A 144 -4.30 21.58 -10.70
N THR A 145 -3.94 22.78 -10.25
CA THR A 145 -4.63 23.44 -9.14
C THR A 145 -5.46 24.59 -9.70
N ASP A 146 -6.75 24.61 -9.39
CA ASP A 146 -7.58 25.78 -9.61
C ASP A 146 -7.38 26.74 -8.44
N PHE A 147 -6.85 27.93 -8.72
CA PHE A 147 -6.54 28.92 -7.69
C PHE A 147 -7.79 29.61 -7.12
N ALA A 148 -8.90 29.68 -7.87
CA ALA A 148 -10.11 30.33 -7.39
C ALA A 148 -10.87 29.46 -6.37
N THR A 149 -10.84 28.15 -6.59
CA THR A 149 -11.56 27.16 -5.76
C THR A 149 -10.63 26.38 -4.83
N GLU A 150 -9.31 26.57 -4.95
CA GLU A 150 -8.25 25.78 -4.32
C GLU A 150 -8.33 24.26 -4.60
N LEU A 151 -9.08 23.86 -5.64
CA LEU A 151 -9.24 22.46 -6.01
C LEU A 151 -7.99 21.94 -6.70
N GLU A 152 -7.51 20.78 -6.24
CA GLU A 152 -6.57 19.96 -6.99
C GLU A 152 -7.36 19.06 -7.93
N ILE A 153 -7.19 19.22 -9.23
CA ILE A 153 -7.98 18.53 -10.26
C ILE A 153 -7.06 17.57 -11.01
N TRP A 154 -7.41 16.29 -10.94
CA TRP A 154 -6.75 15.20 -11.65
C TRP A 154 -7.59 14.83 -12.86
N THR A 155 -6.98 14.80 -14.04
CA THR A 155 -7.66 14.47 -15.29
C THR A 155 -7.14 13.13 -15.79
N TYR A 156 -8.06 12.25 -16.17
CA TYR A 156 -7.82 10.95 -16.77
C TYR A 156 -8.44 10.94 -18.16
N ARG A 157 -7.62 10.82 -19.20
CA ARG A 157 -8.08 10.69 -20.58
C ARG A 157 -8.49 9.25 -20.80
N THR A 158 -9.79 9.04 -20.96
CA THR A 158 -10.34 7.72 -21.22
C THR A 158 -10.11 7.40 -22.69
N TYR A 159 -8.94 6.86 -23.05
CA TYR A 159 -8.78 6.21 -24.35
C TYR A 159 -9.72 5.00 -24.37
N GLY A 160 -10.71 5.04 -25.29
CA GLY A 160 -11.92 4.21 -25.28
C GLY A 160 -11.66 2.71 -25.13
N GLY A 161 -11.83 2.19 -23.92
CA GLY A 161 -11.71 0.77 -23.64
C GLY A 161 -12.30 0.38 -22.29
N ILE A 162 -11.84 1.02 -21.21
CA ILE A 162 -12.21 0.60 -19.85
C ILE A 162 -13.51 1.26 -19.39
N LEU A 163 -13.67 2.57 -19.55
CA LEU A 163 -14.92 3.28 -19.23
C LEU A 163 -15.66 3.59 -20.54
N ARG A 164 -16.51 2.68 -21.03
CA ARG A 164 -17.40 2.96 -22.18
C ARG A 164 -18.42 4.02 -21.78
N SER A 165 -18.03 5.29 -21.80
CA SER A 165 -18.93 6.45 -21.68
C SER A 165 -19.21 7.02 -23.07
N SER A 166 -20.48 7.28 -23.35
CA SER A 166 -20.97 7.93 -24.58
C SER A 166 -20.87 9.46 -24.55
N SER A 167 -20.16 10.05 -23.59
CA SER A 167 -19.99 11.51 -23.49
C SER A 167 -18.83 11.99 -24.34
N GLU A 168 -19.02 13.05 -25.13
CA GLU A 168 -17.97 13.81 -25.83
C GLU A 168 -16.82 14.30 -24.91
N MET A 169 -16.98 14.18 -23.60
CA MET A 169 -15.93 14.33 -22.61
C MET A 169 -15.05 13.07 -22.59
N SER A 170 -14.01 13.06 -23.43
CA SER A 170 -12.92 12.08 -23.44
C SER A 170 -12.06 12.07 -22.15
N GLU A 171 -12.50 12.82 -21.13
CA GLU A 171 -11.77 13.12 -19.90
C GLU A 171 -12.68 12.93 -18.67
N MET A 172 -12.24 12.10 -17.73
CA MET A 172 -12.80 12.04 -16.38
C MET A 172 -11.94 12.93 -15.47
N GLN A 173 -12.58 13.89 -14.80
CA GLN A 173 -11.90 14.74 -13.81
C GLN A 173 -12.28 14.30 -12.40
N VAL A 174 -11.28 14.24 -11.53
CA VAL A 174 -11.42 13.97 -10.10
C VAL A 174 -10.85 15.16 -9.33
N SER A 175 -11.69 15.78 -8.51
CA SER A 175 -11.32 16.98 -7.78
C SER A 175 -11.12 16.69 -6.29
N PHE A 176 -10.12 17.33 -5.70
CA PHE A 176 -9.85 17.25 -4.27
C PHE A 176 -9.79 18.65 -3.67
N ILE A 177 -10.47 18.84 -2.55
CA ILE A 177 -10.46 20.08 -1.79
C ILE A 177 -9.49 19.98 -0.61
N ARG A 178 -8.74 21.07 -0.36
CA ARG A 178 -7.88 21.16 0.82
C ARG A 178 -8.74 21.36 2.06
N VAL A 179 -8.58 20.48 3.05
CA VAL A 179 -9.27 20.60 4.35
C VAL A 179 -8.30 20.92 5.49
N ARG A 180 -7.02 20.57 5.35
CA ARG A 180 -5.92 20.93 6.25
C ARG A 180 -4.65 21.13 5.43
N VAL A 181 -3.58 21.62 6.06
CA VAL A 181 -2.28 21.91 5.42
C VAL A 181 -1.81 20.78 4.49
N SER A 182 -1.82 19.52 4.98
CA SER A 182 -1.40 18.34 4.22
C SER A 182 -2.54 17.40 3.80
N THR A 183 -3.77 17.64 4.26
CA THR A 183 -4.93 16.79 3.97
C THR A 183 -5.80 17.39 2.88
N ARG A 184 -6.03 16.59 1.84
CA ARG A 184 -7.03 16.84 0.81
C ARG A 184 -8.07 15.73 0.83
N LYS A 185 -9.33 16.11 0.59
CA LYS A 185 -10.48 15.22 0.56
C LYS A 185 -11.13 15.26 -0.81
N ILE A 186 -11.74 14.15 -1.21
CA ILE A 186 -12.51 14.06 -2.45
C ILE A 186 -13.61 15.14 -2.45
N HIS A 187 -13.85 15.72 -3.61
CA HIS A 187 -14.84 16.76 -3.82
C HIS A 187 -15.83 16.35 -4.94
N GLY A 188 -17.06 16.88 -4.89
CA GLY A 188 -18.07 16.69 -5.93
C GLY A 188 -19.08 15.55 -5.70
N GLY A 189 -19.06 14.91 -4.53
CA GLY A 189 -20.13 14.00 -4.13
C GLY A 189 -21.36 14.70 -3.56
N ILE A 190 -22.49 13.99 -3.56
CA ILE A 190 -23.76 14.50 -3.00
C ILE A 190 -23.72 14.29 -1.48
N GLY A 191 -23.45 15.36 -0.74
CA GLY A 191 -23.38 15.38 0.73
C GLY A 191 -21.95 15.52 1.29
N PRO A 192 -21.79 15.89 2.57
CA PRO A 192 -20.48 16.09 3.17
C PRO A 192 -19.60 14.83 3.13
N GLY A 193 -18.43 14.93 2.50
CA GLY A 193 -17.46 13.83 2.40
C GLY A 193 -17.87 12.67 1.48
N ALA A 194 -18.99 12.80 0.76
CA ALA A 194 -19.44 11.80 -0.19
C ALA A 194 -18.51 11.74 -1.40
N TRP A 195 -18.33 10.54 -1.94
CA TRP A 195 -17.62 10.32 -3.19
C TRP A 195 -18.56 10.56 -4.38
N PRO A 196 -18.08 11.15 -5.49
CA PRO A 196 -18.90 11.28 -6.69
C PRO A 196 -19.32 9.91 -7.23
N ALA A 197 -20.59 9.77 -7.60
CA ALA A 197 -21.13 8.49 -8.09
C ALA A 197 -20.43 7.99 -9.36
N TYR A 198 -20.02 8.90 -10.26
CA TYR A 198 -19.27 8.53 -11.46
C TYR A 198 -17.92 7.88 -11.13
N LEU A 199 -17.27 8.32 -10.05
CA LEU A 199 -15.95 7.83 -9.65
C LEU A 199 -16.07 6.45 -9.01
N LEU A 200 -17.11 6.22 -8.20
CA LEU A 200 -17.41 4.89 -7.68
C LEU A 200 -17.72 3.90 -8.80
N ARG A 201 -18.48 4.32 -9.83
CA ARG A 201 -18.69 3.50 -11.04
C ARG A 201 -17.40 3.23 -11.79
N ALA A 202 -16.51 4.21 -11.89
CA ALA A 202 -15.22 4.00 -12.54
C ALA A 202 -14.36 2.96 -11.79
N PHE A 203 -14.34 3.02 -10.46
CA PHE A 203 -13.64 2.00 -9.65
C PHE A 203 -14.21 0.61 -9.87
N ASP A 204 -15.53 0.49 -9.87
CA ASP A 204 -16.21 -0.78 -10.10
C ASP A 204 -15.85 -1.39 -11.46
N ILE A 205 -15.94 -0.58 -12.52
CA ILE A 205 -15.58 -1.00 -13.88
C ILE A 205 -14.11 -1.41 -13.98
N VAL A 206 -13.20 -0.62 -13.40
CA VAL A 206 -11.77 -0.95 -13.37
C VAL A 206 -11.55 -2.28 -12.65
N ASN A 207 -12.09 -2.44 -11.45
CA ASN A 207 -11.89 -3.66 -10.66
C ASN A 207 -12.42 -4.92 -11.36
N HIS A 208 -13.56 -4.82 -12.05
CA HIS A 208 -14.06 -5.93 -12.86
C HIS A 208 -13.19 -6.20 -14.09
N ALA A 209 -12.69 -5.16 -14.75
CA ALA A 209 -11.81 -5.29 -15.91
C ALA A 209 -10.43 -5.88 -15.56
N LEU A 210 -10.01 -5.81 -14.30
CA LEU A 210 -8.77 -6.43 -13.81
C LEU A 210 -8.85 -7.96 -13.70
N ILE A 211 -10.03 -8.57 -13.86
CA ILE A 211 -10.18 -10.03 -13.81
C ILE A 211 -9.86 -10.61 -15.19
N GLU A 212 -8.62 -11.03 -15.38
CA GLU A 212 -8.14 -11.68 -16.61
C GLU A 212 -8.70 -13.10 -16.75
N ASN A 213 -8.80 -13.84 -15.63
CA ASN A 213 -9.23 -15.24 -15.62
C ASN A 213 -10.55 -15.43 -14.83
N PRO A 214 -11.72 -15.04 -15.38
CA PRO A 214 -12.99 -15.07 -14.65
C PRO A 214 -13.48 -16.50 -14.33
N SER A 215 -13.08 -17.51 -15.12
CA SER A 215 -13.48 -18.90 -14.93
C SER A 215 -12.58 -19.69 -13.96
N LEU A 216 -11.50 -19.09 -13.47
CA LEU A 216 -10.58 -19.76 -12.54
C LEU A 216 -11.29 -20.01 -11.21
N LYS A 217 -11.57 -21.28 -10.92
CA LYS A 217 -12.20 -21.69 -9.67
C LYS A 217 -11.19 -21.61 -8.52
N ARG A 218 -11.68 -21.30 -7.32
CA ARG A 218 -10.89 -21.43 -6.10
C ARG A 218 -10.51 -22.90 -5.95
N GLY A 219 -9.21 -23.20 -5.94
CA GLY A 219 -8.72 -24.55 -5.65
C GLY A 219 -9.10 -24.92 -4.22
N GLN A 220 -9.63 -26.14 -4.04
CA GLN A 220 -9.78 -26.74 -2.71
C GLN A 220 -8.43 -27.24 -2.21
#